data_AF-A0A1C5C820-F1
#
_entry.id   AF-A0A1C5C820-F1
#
_cell.length_a   1.000
_cell.length_b   1.000
_cell.length_c   1.000
_cell.angle_alpha   90.00
_cell.angle_beta   90.00
_cell.angle_gamma   90.00
#
_symmetry.space_group_name_H-M   'P 1'
#
loop_
_entity.id
_entity.type
_entity.pdbx_description
1 polymer ?
#
loop_
_entity_poly.entity_id
_entity_poly.type
_entity_poly.pdbx_seq_one_letter_code
_entity_poly.pdbx_strand_id
1 'polypeptide(L)'
;MRLAQALLDEAQAERSRMLAAFAVTVGDDGSIADMMGLNEREVRLARRTVGRGDARSLAQELLSRTQQATREAPAEPAPEVPVPHPREEVIVPPLDTPPPAPAPPPLLPPVETENTVVWSPSMDSVLLWSWESGLDVQTVAAELGLDVRALLMRVQELANDGLLTLATPVAEVSRSGRHRRQHEDGYAALFAPTTTFPTHVPY
;
A
#
# COMPACT_ATOMS: atom_id res chain seq x y z
N MET A 1 -26.15 15.02 2.55
CA MET A 1 -25.68 13.63 2.72
C MET A 1 -25.68 12.82 1.42
N ARG A 2 -26.77 12.71 0.64
CA ARG A 2 -26.80 11.86 -0.58
C ARG A 2 -25.77 12.21 -1.66
N LEU A 3 -25.47 13.50 -1.89
CA LEU A 3 -24.49 13.92 -2.91
C LEU A 3 -23.05 13.50 -2.56
N ALA A 4 -22.66 13.60 -1.29
CA ALA A 4 -21.34 13.15 -0.85
C ALA A 4 -21.17 11.63 -1.02
N GLN A 5 -22.23 10.86 -0.73
CA GLN A 5 -22.22 9.41 -0.94
C GLN A 5 -22.07 9.05 -2.42
N ALA A 6 -22.81 9.71 -3.31
CA ALA A 6 -22.72 9.47 -4.74
C ALA A 6 -21.31 9.74 -5.30
N LEU A 7 -20.61 10.76 -4.79
CA LEU A 7 -19.22 11.04 -5.18
C LEU A 7 -18.25 9.96 -4.72
N LEU A 8 -18.44 9.43 -3.50
CA LEU A 8 -17.62 8.32 -3.00
C LEU A 8 -17.88 7.05 -3.81
N ASP A 9 -19.13 6.76 -4.13
CA ASP A 9 -19.51 5.59 -4.93
C ASP A 9 -18.92 5.69 -6.35
N GLU A 10 -18.96 6.86 -6.98
CA GLU A 10 -18.33 7.09 -8.29
C GLU A 10 -16.80 6.94 -8.23
N ALA A 11 -16.15 7.51 -7.21
CA ALA A 11 -14.71 7.37 -7.03
C ALA A 11 -14.29 5.91 -6.80
N GLN A 12 -15.09 5.14 -6.05
CA GLN A 12 -14.88 3.70 -5.88
C GLN A 12 -15.09 2.93 -7.18
N ALA A 13 -16.11 3.29 -7.96
CA ALA A 13 -16.35 2.70 -9.28
C ALA A 13 -15.19 2.98 -10.25
N GLU A 14 -14.67 4.21 -10.27
CA GLU A 14 -13.52 4.60 -11.08
C GLU A 14 -12.25 3.83 -10.65
N ARG A 15 -11.99 3.74 -9.34
CA ARG A 15 -10.88 2.94 -8.81
C ARG A 15 -11.00 1.47 -9.24
N SER A 16 -12.20 0.89 -9.16
CA SER A 16 -12.43 -0.49 -9.57
C SER A 16 -12.18 -0.70 -11.07
N ARG A 17 -12.59 0.27 -11.91
CA ARG A 17 -12.34 0.30 -13.35
C ARG A 17 -10.84 0.31 -13.67
N MET A 18 -10.08 1.15 -12.98
CA MET A 18 -8.62 1.22 -13.15
C MET A 18 -7.92 -0.08 -12.74
N LEU A 19 -8.23 -0.62 -11.55
CA LEU A 19 -7.65 -1.87 -11.08
C LEU A 19 -7.93 -3.04 -12.04
N ALA A 20 -9.16 -3.12 -12.54
CA ALA A 20 -9.55 -4.12 -13.52
C ALA A 20 -8.76 -3.98 -14.83
N ALA A 21 -8.57 -2.75 -15.32
CA ALA A 21 -7.77 -2.48 -16.52
C ALA A 21 -6.32 -2.94 -16.34
N PHE A 22 -5.66 -2.56 -15.23
CA PHE A 22 -4.28 -2.96 -14.94
C PHE A 22 -4.12 -4.48 -14.78
N ALA A 23 -5.05 -5.13 -14.07
CA ALA A 23 -5.04 -6.58 -13.90
C ALA A 23 -5.20 -7.33 -15.23
N VAL A 24 -5.94 -6.76 -16.20
CA VAL A 24 -6.10 -7.36 -17.53
C VAL A 24 -4.88 -7.10 -18.42
N THR A 25 -4.22 -5.93 -18.29
CA THR A 25 -2.98 -5.67 -19.04
C THR A 25 -1.82 -6.54 -18.57
N VAL A 26 -1.70 -6.75 -17.26
CA VAL A 26 -0.65 -7.58 -16.67
C VAL A 26 -1.00 -9.06 -16.73
N GLY A 27 -2.29 -9.40 -16.67
CA GLY A 27 -2.79 -10.77 -16.70
C GLY A 27 -2.71 -11.50 -15.35
N ASP A 28 -2.27 -10.82 -14.30
CA ASP A 28 -2.18 -11.35 -12.93
C ASP A 28 -2.75 -10.35 -11.91
N ASP A 29 -3.63 -10.85 -11.05
CA ASP A 29 -4.24 -10.06 -9.97
C ASP A 29 -3.26 -9.87 -8.80
N GLY A 30 -2.43 -10.89 -8.53
CA GLY A 30 -1.50 -10.89 -7.40
C GLY A 30 -0.43 -9.82 -7.55
N SER A 31 0.20 -9.75 -8.72
CA SER A 31 1.22 -8.74 -9.02
C SER A 31 0.71 -7.29 -8.89
N ILE A 32 -0.54 -7.03 -9.30
CA ILE A 32 -1.16 -5.70 -9.15
C ILE A 32 -1.52 -5.42 -7.68
N ALA A 33 -1.99 -6.45 -6.96
CA ALA A 33 -2.29 -6.35 -5.55
C ALA A 33 -1.03 -6.02 -4.74
N ASP A 34 0.07 -6.73 -4.98
CA ASP A 34 1.36 -6.48 -4.33
C ASP A 34 1.91 -5.07 -4.66
N MET A 35 1.79 -4.64 -5.93
CA MET A 35 2.25 -3.31 -6.37
C MET A 35 1.44 -2.16 -5.73
N MET A 36 0.14 -2.36 -5.54
CA MET A 36 -0.76 -1.34 -5.01
C MET A 36 -0.93 -1.45 -3.47
N GLY A 37 -0.31 -2.44 -2.83
CA GLY A 37 -0.51 -2.74 -1.41
C GLY A 37 -1.95 -3.14 -1.07
N LEU A 38 -2.68 -3.75 -2.02
CA LEU A 38 -4.08 -4.15 -1.88
C LEU A 38 -4.20 -5.67 -1.73
N ASN A 39 -5.37 -6.14 -1.34
CA ASN A 39 -5.65 -7.57 -1.32
C ASN A 39 -5.97 -8.09 -2.73
N GLU A 40 -5.42 -9.24 -3.12
CA GLU A 40 -5.72 -9.89 -4.41
C GLU A 40 -7.23 -10.09 -4.62
N ARG A 41 -7.97 -10.34 -3.53
CA ARG A 41 -9.43 -10.48 -3.57
C ARG A 41 -10.13 -9.21 -4.07
N GLU A 42 -9.60 -8.03 -3.75
CA GLU A 42 -10.15 -6.74 -4.17
C GLU A 42 -9.95 -6.52 -5.66
N VAL A 43 -8.74 -6.78 -6.18
CA VAL A 43 -8.43 -6.67 -7.61
C VAL A 43 -9.27 -7.67 -8.41
N ARG A 44 -9.38 -8.90 -7.91
CA ARG A 44 -10.23 -9.94 -8.51
C ARG A 44 -11.72 -9.55 -8.50
N LEU A 45 -12.18 -8.89 -7.44
CA LEU A 45 -13.56 -8.38 -7.34
C LEU A 45 -13.78 -7.25 -8.33
N ALA A 46 -12.87 -6.27 -8.40
CA ALA A 46 -12.91 -5.16 -9.36
C ALA A 46 -12.98 -5.66 -10.81
N ARG A 47 -12.18 -6.68 -11.16
CA ARG A 47 -12.24 -7.29 -12.49
C ARG A 47 -13.56 -8.04 -12.74
N ARG A 48 -14.18 -8.61 -11.70
CA ARG A 48 -15.50 -9.26 -11.81
C ARG A 48 -16.64 -8.26 -11.94
N THR A 49 -16.58 -7.14 -11.23
CA THR A 49 -17.63 -6.10 -11.26
C THR A 49 -17.60 -5.31 -12.57
N VAL A 50 -16.42 -4.98 -13.08
CA VAL A 50 -16.25 -4.27 -14.36
C VAL A 50 -16.40 -5.22 -15.54
N GLY A 51 -16.01 -6.48 -15.38
CA GLY A 51 -16.04 -7.46 -16.46
C GLY A 51 -14.85 -7.35 -17.41
N ARG A 52 -14.59 -8.45 -18.14
CA ARG A 52 -13.38 -8.59 -18.96
C ARG A 52 -13.38 -7.69 -20.20
N GLY A 53 -14.53 -7.45 -20.82
CA GLY A 53 -14.64 -6.61 -22.02
C GLY A 53 -14.38 -5.14 -21.74
N ASP A 54 -15.03 -4.61 -20.71
CA ASP A 54 -14.91 -3.19 -20.33
C ASP A 54 -13.53 -2.89 -19.77
N ALA A 55 -12.96 -3.80 -18.95
CA ALA A 55 -11.60 -3.67 -18.46
C ALA A 55 -10.55 -3.65 -19.59
N ARG A 56 -10.75 -4.43 -20.66
CA ARG A 56 -9.87 -4.38 -21.85
C ARG A 56 -9.99 -3.06 -22.60
N SER A 57 -11.21 -2.57 -22.78
CA SER A 57 -11.47 -1.32 -23.50
C SER A 57 -10.82 -0.14 -22.77
N LEU A 58 -10.99 -0.08 -21.44
CA LEU A 58 -10.35 0.94 -20.59
C LEU A 58 -8.82 0.81 -20.58
N ALA A 59 -8.28 -0.40 -20.51
CA ALA A 59 -6.84 -0.63 -20.62
C ALA A 59 -6.27 -0.10 -21.94
N GLN A 60 -6.97 -0.35 -23.05
CA GLN A 60 -6.55 0.11 -24.37
C GLN A 60 -6.63 1.64 -24.48
N GLU A 61 -7.65 2.26 -23.92
CA GLU A 61 -7.78 3.72 -23.85
C GLU A 61 -6.62 4.35 -23.06
N LEU A 62 -6.31 3.81 -21.88
CA LEU A 62 -5.20 4.28 -21.04
C LEU A 62 -3.85 4.15 -21.74
N LEU A 63 -3.58 3.00 -22.39
CA LEU A 63 -2.36 2.80 -23.16
C LEU A 63 -2.25 3.78 -24.34
N SER A 64 -3.35 4.04 -25.04
CA SER A 64 -3.39 4.99 -26.15
C SER A 64 -3.11 6.42 -25.67
N ARG A 65 -3.71 6.82 -24.55
CA ARG A 65 -3.49 8.13 -23.92
C ARG A 65 -2.04 8.31 -23.45
N THR A 66 -1.45 7.30 -22.82
CA THR A 66 -0.05 7.34 -22.38
C THR A 66 0.91 7.42 -23.57
N GLN A 67 0.67 6.64 -24.63
CA GLN A 67 1.49 6.71 -25.85
C GLN A 67 1.43 8.08 -26.53
N GLN A 68 0.26 8.71 -26.52
CA GLN A 68 0.09 10.06 -27.08
C GLN A 68 0.85 11.10 -26.23
N ALA A 69 0.80 11.00 -24.90
CA ALA A 69 1.55 11.87 -23.99
C ALA A 69 3.08 11.71 -24.15
N THR A 70 3.59 10.50 -24.39
CA THR A 70 5.02 10.27 -24.65
C THR A 70 5.46 10.85 -25.99
N ARG A 71 4.58 10.88 -27.00
CA ARG A 71 4.92 11.35 -28.35
C ARG A 71 4.92 12.89 -28.46
N GLU A 72 4.27 13.58 -27.53
CA GLU A 72 4.22 15.05 -27.47
C GLU A 72 5.29 15.69 -26.57
N ALA A 73 6.12 14.91 -25.88
CA ALA A 73 7.25 15.45 -25.11
C ALA A 73 8.33 16.03 -26.05
N PRO A 74 8.59 17.35 -26.03
CA PRO A 74 9.71 17.94 -26.76
C PRO A 74 11.02 17.42 -26.15
N ALA A 75 11.93 16.95 -27.00
CA ALA A 75 13.29 16.63 -26.61
C ALA A 75 14.04 17.91 -26.19
N GLU A 76 14.35 18.08 -24.91
CA GLU A 76 15.31 19.07 -24.39
C GLU A 76 16.01 18.55 -23.11
N PRO A 77 17.22 19.06 -22.77
CA PRO A 77 18.37 18.23 -22.39
C PRO A 77 18.56 18.11 -20.87
N ALA A 78 19.45 17.19 -20.50
CA ALA A 78 19.86 16.87 -19.13
C ALA A 78 20.23 18.09 -18.27
N PRO A 79 19.79 18.17 -17.00
CA PRO A 79 20.35 19.12 -16.04
C PRO A 79 21.54 18.50 -15.30
N GLU A 80 22.67 19.21 -15.38
CA GLU A 80 23.88 19.02 -14.58
C GLU A 80 23.60 19.10 -13.08
N VAL A 81 24.34 18.28 -12.34
CA VAL A 81 24.32 18.13 -10.88
C VAL A 81 25.10 19.30 -10.24
N PRO A 82 24.52 20.13 -9.36
CA PRO A 82 25.29 21.00 -8.50
C PRO A 82 25.52 20.29 -7.16
N VAL A 83 26.75 19.82 -6.95
CA VAL A 83 27.24 19.29 -5.68
C VAL A 83 27.50 20.46 -4.72
N PRO A 84 26.86 20.56 -3.53
CA PRO A 84 27.23 21.58 -2.56
C PRO A 84 28.50 21.14 -1.81
N HIS A 85 29.55 21.94 -1.96
CA HIS A 85 30.81 21.83 -1.22
C HIS A 85 30.62 22.40 0.20
N PRO A 86 31.24 21.79 1.24
CA PRO A 86 31.23 22.35 2.59
C PRO A 86 32.16 23.57 2.66
N ARG A 87 31.60 24.73 3.03
CA ARG A 87 32.37 25.94 3.34
C ARG A 87 32.77 25.93 4.81
N GLU A 88 34.04 25.63 5.04
CA GLU A 88 34.82 25.93 6.22
C GLU A 88 35.10 27.45 6.23
N GLU A 89 34.65 28.18 7.25
CA GLU A 89 35.05 29.58 7.46
C GLU A 89 35.43 29.81 8.92
N VAL A 90 36.61 30.41 9.04
CA VAL A 90 37.52 30.56 10.17
C VAL A 90 37.14 31.78 11.02
N ILE A 91 37.53 31.83 12.31
CA ILE A 91 38.27 32.93 12.97
C ILE A 91 38.28 32.74 14.52
N VAL A 92 39.48 32.98 15.08
CA VAL A 92 39.96 32.73 16.46
C VAL A 92 39.91 34.04 17.32
N PRO A 93 40.37 34.12 18.61
CA PRO A 93 39.77 34.89 19.71
C PRO A 93 40.45 36.27 19.99
N PRO A 94 40.10 37.01 21.06
CA PRO A 94 41.06 37.08 22.19
C PRO A 94 40.47 37.26 23.62
N LEU A 95 41.39 37.04 24.58
CA LEU A 95 41.34 37.06 26.05
C LEU A 95 40.73 38.31 26.72
N ASP A 96 40.16 38.11 27.93
CA ASP A 96 40.47 38.93 29.12
C ASP A 96 40.26 38.12 30.43
N THR A 97 41.04 38.45 31.48
CA THR A 97 41.28 37.67 32.73
C THR A 97 40.74 38.39 34.02
N PRO A 98 40.73 37.78 35.24
CA PRO A 98 39.69 37.82 36.33
C PRO A 98 39.99 38.86 37.49
N PRO A 99 39.43 38.87 38.76
CA PRO A 99 38.56 37.96 39.59
C PRO A 99 37.51 38.71 40.52
N PRO A 100 37.04 38.28 41.74
CA PRO A 100 36.67 36.98 42.37
C PRO A 100 35.23 36.90 43.02
N ALA A 101 34.67 35.67 43.11
CA ALA A 101 33.70 35.11 44.11
C ALA A 101 32.30 35.81 44.36
N PRO A 102 31.24 35.14 44.91
CA PRO A 102 31.15 33.83 45.57
C PRO A 102 30.15 32.84 44.94
N ALA A 103 30.24 31.56 45.36
CA ALA A 103 29.43 30.44 44.92
C ALA A 103 27.92 30.59 45.19
N PRO A 104 27.08 30.14 44.25
CA PRO A 104 25.88 29.37 44.54
C PRO A 104 25.92 28.01 43.77
N PRO A 105 24.97 27.09 44.01
CA PRO A 105 25.16 25.64 44.20
C PRO A 105 25.66 24.90 42.95
N PRO A 106 26.11 23.63 43.06
CA PRO A 106 26.41 22.82 41.89
C PRO A 106 25.20 22.82 40.96
N LEU A 107 25.33 23.48 39.81
CA LEU A 107 24.50 23.24 38.66
C LEU A 107 24.70 21.78 38.32
N LEU A 108 23.71 21.00 38.75
CA LEU A 108 23.43 19.66 38.26
C LEU A 108 23.70 19.65 36.75
N PRO A 109 24.35 18.61 36.19
CA PRO A 109 24.35 18.43 34.75
C PRO A 109 22.91 18.55 34.24
N PRO A 110 22.66 19.01 33.00
CA PRO A 110 21.32 18.92 32.43
C PRO A 110 20.87 17.50 32.69
N VAL A 111 19.80 17.36 33.46
CA VAL A 111 19.13 16.10 33.67
C VAL A 111 18.72 15.73 32.26
N GLU A 112 19.54 14.93 31.60
CA GLU A 112 19.08 13.98 30.62
C GLU A 112 17.99 13.25 31.39
N THR A 113 16.76 13.73 31.24
CA THR A 113 15.59 12.96 31.62
C THR A 113 15.69 11.76 30.71
N GLU A 114 16.39 10.74 31.20
CA GLU A 114 16.16 9.35 30.86
C GLU A 114 14.68 9.15 31.17
N ASN A 115 13.84 9.57 30.21
CA ASN A 115 12.44 9.24 30.10
C ASN A 115 12.46 7.74 29.85
N THR A 116 12.66 6.99 30.93
CA THR A 116 12.39 5.58 31.00
C THR A 116 10.89 5.48 30.79
N VAL A 117 10.50 5.38 29.51
CA VAL A 117 9.10 5.30 29.11
C VAL A 117 8.56 4.03 29.75
N VAL A 118 7.82 4.18 30.84
CA VAL A 118 7.10 3.08 31.46
C VAL A 118 5.94 2.76 30.53
N TRP A 119 6.13 1.76 29.70
CA TRP A 119 5.16 1.40 28.68
C TRP A 119 3.88 0.86 29.32
N SER A 120 2.74 1.47 29.00
CA SER A 120 1.43 1.07 29.55
C SER A 120 0.60 0.28 28.52
N PRO A 121 -0.30 -0.61 28.95
CA PRO A 121 -1.18 -1.36 28.03
C PRO A 121 -2.07 -0.47 27.15
N SER A 122 -2.41 0.73 27.64
CA SER A 122 -3.14 1.72 26.85
C SER A 122 -2.30 2.27 25.70
N MET A 123 -0.99 2.44 25.90
CA MET A 123 -0.06 2.86 24.84
C MET A 123 0.14 1.76 23.80
N ASP A 124 0.19 0.50 24.21
CA ASP A 124 0.16 -0.64 23.28
C ASP A 124 -1.10 -0.64 22.42
N SER A 125 -2.25 -0.31 23.01
CA SER A 125 -3.52 -0.23 22.29
C SER A 125 -3.52 0.88 21.24
N VAL A 126 -2.93 2.03 21.56
CA VAL A 126 -2.73 3.13 20.60
C VAL A 126 -1.79 2.71 19.48
N LEU A 127 -0.71 1.97 19.79
CA LEU A 127 0.18 1.44 18.76
C LEU A 127 -0.53 0.43 17.85
N LEU A 128 -1.25 -0.54 18.42
CA LEU A 128 -2.03 -1.53 17.66
C LEU A 128 -3.05 -0.86 16.74
N TRP A 129 -3.78 0.13 17.26
CA TRP A 129 -4.75 0.88 16.49
C TRP A 129 -4.09 1.76 15.41
N SER A 130 -2.97 2.41 15.73
CA SER A 130 -2.20 3.19 14.76
C SER A 130 -1.66 2.32 13.62
N TRP A 131 -1.23 1.10 13.95
CA TRP A 131 -0.77 0.09 12.98
C TRP A 131 -1.91 -0.41 12.09
N GLU A 132 -3.08 -0.73 12.65
CA GLU A 132 -4.29 -1.10 11.89
C GLU A 132 -4.77 0.05 10.98
N SER A 133 -4.62 1.29 11.43
CA SER A 133 -5.04 2.49 10.71
C SER A 133 -4.00 2.98 9.68
N GLY A 134 -2.80 2.41 9.66
CA GLY A 134 -1.70 2.82 8.77
C GLY A 134 -1.13 4.21 9.09
N LEU A 135 -1.21 4.64 10.35
CA LEU A 135 -0.74 5.95 10.79
C LEU A 135 0.77 5.91 11.06
N ASP A 136 1.48 6.97 10.65
CA ASP A 136 2.95 7.02 10.74
C ASP A 136 3.42 7.05 12.21
N VAL A 137 4.33 6.14 12.53
CA VAL A 137 4.96 5.98 13.85
C VAL A 137 5.62 7.28 14.31
N GLN A 138 6.19 8.05 13.38
CA GLN A 138 6.82 9.34 13.72
C GLN A 138 5.78 10.38 14.19
N THR A 139 4.59 10.34 13.60
CA THR A 139 3.46 11.18 14.03
C THR A 139 2.96 10.75 15.41
N VAL A 140 2.82 9.44 15.65
CA VAL A 140 2.43 8.92 16.98
C VAL A 140 3.44 9.32 18.06
N ALA A 141 4.73 9.24 17.76
CA ALA A 141 5.79 9.63 18.67
C ALA A 141 5.71 11.13 19.01
N ALA A 142 5.49 11.99 18.01
CA ALA A 142 5.32 13.43 18.21
C ALA A 142 4.09 13.76 19.06
N GLU A 143 2.95 13.11 18.81
CA GLU A 143 1.71 13.32 19.56
C GLU A 143 1.79 12.83 21.01
N LEU A 144 2.47 11.72 21.25
CA LEU A 144 2.69 11.18 22.60
C LEU A 144 3.87 11.85 23.32
N GLY A 145 4.65 12.69 22.63
CA GLY A 145 5.87 13.29 23.17
C GLY A 145 6.96 12.26 23.51
N LEU A 146 6.96 11.12 22.81
CA LEU A 146 7.87 10.00 23.06
C LEU A 146 8.99 9.98 22.03
N ASP A 147 10.12 9.37 22.41
CA ASP A 147 11.20 9.11 21.48
C ASP A 147 10.77 8.05 20.45
N VAL A 148 10.98 8.35 19.16
CA VAL A 148 10.70 7.46 18.03
C VAL A 148 11.45 6.14 18.21
N ARG A 149 12.68 6.18 18.73
CA ARG A 149 13.48 4.97 18.94
C ARG A 149 12.88 4.06 20.01
N ALA A 150 12.39 4.63 21.11
CA ALA A 150 11.69 3.86 22.15
C ALA A 150 10.40 3.23 21.61
N LEU A 151 9.66 3.96 20.76
CA LEU A 151 8.44 3.49 20.13
C LEU A 151 8.71 2.34 19.14
N LEU A 152 9.77 2.45 18.32
CA LEU A 152 10.20 1.37 17.42
C LEU A 152 10.64 0.10 18.17
N MET A 153 11.34 0.24 19.29
CA MET A 153 11.70 -0.89 20.15
C MET A 153 10.45 -1.60 20.68
N ARG A 154 9.43 -0.84 21.12
CA ARG A 154 8.18 -1.43 21.56
C ARG A 154 7.39 -2.09 20.43
N VAL A 155 7.34 -1.46 19.26
CA VAL A 155 6.71 -2.06 18.06
C VAL A 155 7.38 -3.38 17.72
N GLN A 156 8.71 -3.47 17.82
CA GLN A 156 9.43 -4.72 17.60
C GLN A 156 9.05 -5.78 18.66
N GLU A 157 8.91 -5.42 19.93
CA GLU A 157 8.43 -6.31 20.99
C GLU A 157 7.01 -6.83 20.69
N LEU A 158 6.07 -5.94 20.36
CA LEU A 158 4.69 -6.31 20.02
C LEU A 158 4.61 -7.19 18.75
N ALA A 159 5.52 -6.99 17.79
CA ALA A 159 5.65 -7.84 16.62
C ALA A 159 6.20 -9.23 16.98
N ASN A 160 7.19 -9.29 17.88
CA ASN A 160 7.72 -10.56 18.40
C ASN A 160 6.68 -11.33 19.21
N ASP A 161 5.81 -10.62 19.93
CA ASP A 161 4.67 -11.18 20.67
C ASP A 161 3.53 -11.63 19.73
N GLY A 162 3.64 -11.35 18.43
CA GLY A 162 2.63 -11.68 17.43
C GLY A 162 1.38 -10.77 17.47
N LEU A 163 1.39 -9.72 18.28
CA LEU A 163 0.29 -8.75 18.39
C LEU A 163 0.26 -7.79 17.20
N LEU A 164 1.45 -7.43 16.69
CA LEU A 164 1.60 -6.76 15.39
C LEU A 164 1.90 -7.79 14.30
N THR A 165 1.15 -8.89 14.30
CA THR A 165 1.06 -9.70 13.09
C THR A 165 0.48 -8.80 12.02
N LEU A 166 1.24 -8.55 10.95
CA LEU A 166 0.60 -8.28 9.68
C LEU A 166 -0.54 -9.32 9.59
N ALA A 167 -1.73 -8.87 9.24
CA ALA A 167 -2.59 -9.69 8.44
C ALA A 167 -1.81 -10.00 7.14
N THR A 168 -0.77 -10.82 7.22
CA THR A 168 -0.37 -11.66 6.12
C THR A 168 -1.64 -12.45 5.84
N PRO A 169 -2.25 -12.33 4.66
CA PRO A 169 -3.12 -13.38 4.18
C PRO A 169 -2.24 -14.62 3.92
N VAL A 170 -1.72 -15.23 4.99
CA VAL A 170 -1.30 -16.63 4.96
C VAL A 170 -2.60 -17.39 4.75
N ALA A 171 -2.87 -17.72 3.49
CA ALA A 171 -2.83 -19.11 3.06
C ALA A 171 -3.41 -20.16 4.02
N GLU A 172 -4.52 -19.86 4.70
CA GLU A 172 -5.28 -20.82 5.49
C GLU A 172 -6.73 -20.89 5.01
N VAL A 173 -6.89 -21.08 3.70
CA VAL A 173 -8.00 -21.90 3.20
C VAL A 173 -7.37 -23.19 2.69
N SER A 174 -7.18 -24.10 3.65
CA SER A 174 -7.67 -25.46 3.54
C SER A 174 -7.81 -25.97 2.10
N ARG A 175 -6.72 -26.38 1.47
CA ARG A 175 -6.78 -27.44 0.45
C ARG A 175 -6.93 -28.81 1.13
N SER A 176 -7.87 -28.88 2.08
CA SER A 176 -8.65 -30.09 2.33
C SER A 176 -9.47 -30.32 1.07
N GLY A 177 -8.95 -31.18 0.20
CA GLY A 177 -9.54 -31.38 -1.12
C GLY A 177 -8.60 -32.03 -2.11
N ARG A 178 -7.96 -33.15 -1.73
CA ARG A 178 -7.44 -34.14 -2.68
C ARG A 178 -8.62 -34.79 -3.44
N HIS A 179 -9.36 -34.01 -4.23
CA HIS A 179 -10.15 -34.52 -5.34
C HIS A 179 -9.43 -34.14 -6.62
N ARG A 180 -8.26 -34.78 -6.82
CA ARG A 180 -7.72 -34.90 -8.16
C ARG A 180 -8.76 -35.63 -8.99
N ARG A 181 -9.25 -34.94 -10.00
CA ARG A 181 -10.05 -35.45 -11.10
C ARG A 181 -9.35 -36.68 -11.69
N GLN A 182 -9.97 -37.84 -11.50
CA GLN A 182 -10.10 -38.89 -12.50
C GLN A 182 -11.63 -38.98 -12.69
N HIS A 183 -12.24 -39.06 -13.86
CA HIS A 183 -11.86 -39.48 -15.21
C HIS A 183 -13.01 -38.97 -16.10
N GLU A 184 -12.71 -38.38 -17.25
CA GLU A 184 -13.68 -38.12 -18.32
C GLU A 184 -14.13 -39.46 -18.89
N ASP A 185 -15.41 -39.81 -18.90
CA ASP A 185 -16.01 -40.63 -19.96
C ASP A 185 -17.51 -40.81 -19.67
N GLY A 186 -18.35 -40.52 -20.67
CA GLY A 186 -19.64 -41.23 -20.76
C GLY A 186 -20.95 -40.45 -20.83
N TYR A 187 -21.01 -39.14 -21.11
CA TYR A 187 -22.31 -38.50 -21.42
C TYR A 187 -22.29 -37.39 -22.50
N ALA A 188 -21.33 -37.44 -23.43
CA ALA A 188 -21.34 -36.62 -24.64
C ALA A 188 -22.18 -37.24 -25.78
N ALA A 189 -23.40 -37.71 -25.49
CA ALA A 189 -24.25 -38.42 -26.46
C ALA A 189 -25.75 -38.05 -26.43
N LEU A 190 -26.16 -36.91 -25.83
CA LEU A 190 -27.58 -36.52 -25.77
C LEU A 190 -27.94 -35.17 -26.39
N PHE A 191 -26.98 -34.45 -26.99
CA PHE A 191 -27.27 -33.18 -27.69
C PHE A 191 -26.90 -33.28 -29.16
N ALA A 192 -27.66 -34.08 -29.91
CA ALA A 192 -27.78 -33.90 -31.35
C ALA A 192 -28.72 -32.70 -31.61
N PRO A 193 -28.29 -31.62 -32.29
CA PRO A 193 -29.18 -30.57 -32.74
C PRO A 193 -29.82 -31.00 -34.07
N THR A 194 -30.94 -31.72 -34.01
CA THR A 194 -31.76 -31.94 -35.22
C THR A 194 -32.65 -30.70 -35.42
N THR A 195 -32.12 -29.69 -36.10
CA THR A 195 -32.95 -28.69 -36.79
C THR A 195 -32.59 -28.71 -38.27
N THR A 196 -33.42 -29.35 -39.08
CA THR A 196 -33.47 -29.17 -40.53
C THR A 196 -34.86 -29.60 -41.02
N PHE A 197 -35.76 -28.63 -41.16
CA PHE A 197 -36.73 -28.57 -42.26
C PHE A 197 -36.16 -27.58 -43.30
N PRO A 198 -36.58 -27.51 -44.58
CA PRO A 198 -37.77 -28.07 -45.26
C PRO A 198 -37.38 -28.86 -46.55
N THR A 199 -38.27 -29.51 -47.33
CA THR A 199 -38.98 -28.92 -48.48
C THR A 199 -39.71 -30.00 -49.33
N HIS A 200 -40.86 -29.62 -49.87
CA HIS A 200 -41.48 -29.98 -51.16
C HIS A 200 -42.01 -31.41 -51.51
N VAL A 201 -43.36 -31.45 -51.59
CA VAL A 201 -44.30 -32.12 -52.54
C VAL A 201 -43.78 -32.11 -54.01
N PRO A 202 -44.18 -32.95 -55.02
CA PRO A 202 -45.38 -33.82 -55.28
C PRO A 202 -45.00 -35.27 -55.72
N TYR A 203 -45.84 -36.23 -56.10
CA TYR A 203 -47.06 -36.29 -56.94
C TYR A 203 -47.83 -37.59 -56.63
#